data_AF-A0A3F2RTI6-F1
#
_entry.id   AF-A0A3F2RTI6-F1
#
_cell.length_a   1.000
_cell.length_b   1.000
_cell.length_c   1.000
_cell.angle_alpha   90.00
_cell.angle_beta   90.00
_cell.angle_gamma   90.00
#
_symmetry.space_group_name_H-M   'P 1'
#
loop_
_entity.id
_entity.type
_entity.pdbx_description
1 polymer ?
#
loop_
_entity_poly.entity_id
_entity_poly.type
_entity_poly.pdbx_seq_one_letter_code
_entity_poly.pdbx_strand_id
1 'polypeptide(L)'
;MDISDAFDAISGWEEALVAEGEALGMERGRELGIQEGAEIGSELGFYQGCFFVWHQMLQHEELKSKLPGRAAKSVASFGALLGVFELKNVVDEDMVQELLRIRAKFKVITALAGLRESLVYSQEDLNAHKNMSF
;
A
#
# COMPACT_ATOMS: atom_id res chain seq x y z
N MET A 1 8.36 -27.69 -50.97
CA MET A 1 8.37 -27.55 -49.51
C MET A 1 8.35 -28.96 -48.98
N ASP A 2 9.47 -29.42 -48.45
CA ASP A 2 9.55 -30.71 -47.78
C ASP A 2 8.83 -30.61 -46.43
N ILE A 3 8.40 -31.74 -45.88
CA ILE A 3 7.76 -31.82 -44.57
C ILE A 3 8.66 -31.25 -43.47
N SER A 4 9.99 -31.38 -43.62
CA SER A 4 10.98 -30.77 -42.72
C SER A 4 10.89 -29.24 -42.73
N ASP A 5 10.81 -28.62 -43.92
CA ASP A 5 10.67 -27.16 -44.06
C ASP A 5 9.40 -26.63 -43.37
N ALA A 6 8.32 -27.43 -43.40
CA ALA A 6 7.06 -27.08 -42.76
C ALA A 6 7.15 -27.16 -41.23
N PHE A 7 7.83 -28.17 -40.68
CA PHE A 7 8.06 -28.26 -39.23
C PHE A 7 9.00 -27.17 -38.72
N ASP A 8 10.08 -26.88 -39.44
CA ASP A 8 11.02 -25.81 -39.08
C ASP A 8 10.34 -24.44 -39.09
N ALA A 9 9.45 -24.20 -40.07
CA ALA A 9 8.62 -23.00 -40.08
C ALA A 9 7.73 -22.92 -38.86
N ILE A 10 6.97 -23.99 -38.52
CA ILE A 10 6.08 -24.03 -37.36
C ILE A 10 6.84 -23.77 -36.05
N SER A 11 8.00 -24.40 -35.86
CA SER A 11 8.85 -24.16 -34.69
C SER A 11 9.33 -22.72 -34.61
N GLY A 12 9.70 -22.11 -35.75
CA GLY A 12 10.05 -20.69 -35.78
C GLY A 12 8.90 -19.75 -35.40
N TRP A 13 7.64 -20.10 -35.75
CA TRP A 13 6.46 -19.33 -35.32
C TRP A 13 6.18 -19.50 -33.81
N GLU A 14 6.34 -20.70 -33.28
CA GLU A 14 6.17 -20.96 -31.85
C GLU A 14 7.18 -20.18 -31.01
N GLU A 15 8.46 -20.23 -31.38
CA GLU A 15 9.51 -19.46 -30.71
C GLU A 15 9.23 -17.95 -30.76
N ALA A 16 8.78 -17.43 -31.91
CA ALA A 16 8.44 -16.01 -32.05
C ALA A 16 7.26 -15.60 -31.16
N LEU A 17 6.19 -16.41 -31.10
CA LEU A 17 5.02 -16.14 -30.26
C LEU A 17 5.36 -16.21 -28.77
N VAL A 18 6.21 -17.16 -28.36
CA VAL A 18 6.69 -17.25 -26.98
C VAL A 18 7.50 -16.01 -26.62
N ALA A 19 8.44 -15.59 -27.47
CA ALA A 19 9.25 -14.39 -27.23
C ALA A 19 8.40 -13.11 -27.16
N GLU A 20 7.39 -12.97 -28.02
CA GLU A 20 6.44 -11.85 -27.95
C GLU A 20 5.63 -11.87 -26.64
N GLY A 21 5.15 -13.04 -26.24
CA GLY A 21 4.42 -13.22 -24.99
C GLY A 21 5.26 -12.87 -23.75
N GLU A 22 6.52 -13.28 -23.72
CA GLU A 22 7.46 -12.93 -22.65
C GLU A 22 7.73 -11.42 -22.59
N ALA A 23 7.97 -10.79 -23.74
CA ALA A 23 8.20 -9.34 -23.82
C ALA A 23 6.98 -8.56 -23.31
N LEU A 24 5.78 -8.92 -23.77
CA LEU A 24 4.53 -8.32 -23.33
C LEU A 24 4.26 -8.55 -21.84
N GLY A 25 4.56 -9.75 -21.35
CA GLY A 25 4.45 -10.09 -19.93
C GLY A 25 5.36 -9.23 -19.06
N MET A 26 6.61 -9.04 -19.48
CA MET A 26 7.57 -8.17 -18.78
C MET A 26 7.13 -6.71 -18.78
N GLU A 27 6.65 -6.19 -19.92
CA GLU A 27 6.16 -4.81 -20.01
C GLU A 27 4.98 -4.58 -19.07
N ARG A 28 3.95 -5.44 -19.14
CA ARG A 28 2.76 -5.34 -18.29
C ARG A 28 3.08 -5.50 -16.81
N GLY A 29 3.95 -6.45 -16.48
CA GLY A 29 4.38 -6.65 -15.09
C GLY A 29 5.10 -5.43 -14.53
N ARG A 30 5.94 -4.78 -15.33
CA ARG A 30 6.62 -3.52 -14.95
C ARG A 30 5.62 -2.38 -14.74
N GLU A 31 4.69 -2.19 -15.67
CA GLU A 31 3.67 -1.13 -15.57
C GLU A 31 2.79 -1.30 -14.33
N LEU A 32 2.30 -2.52 -14.10
CA LEU A 32 1.51 -2.83 -12.92
C LEU A 32 2.31 -2.61 -11.64
N GLY A 33 3.56 -3.09 -11.59
CA GLY A 33 4.43 -2.88 -10.42
C GLY A 33 4.68 -1.40 -10.10
N ILE A 34 4.82 -0.55 -11.12
CA ILE A 34 4.94 0.90 -10.93
C ILE A 34 3.64 1.50 -10.37
N GLN A 35 2.49 1.13 -10.93
CA GLN A 35 1.19 1.64 -10.50
C GLN A 35 0.89 1.25 -9.05
N GLU A 36 0.97 -0.04 -8.73
CA GLU A 36 0.71 -0.57 -7.39
C GLU A 36 1.70 -0.01 -6.36
N GLY A 37 2.99 0.05 -6.73
CA GLY A 37 4.03 0.62 -5.88
C GLY A 37 3.80 2.11 -5.59
N ALA A 38 3.35 2.88 -6.58
CA ALA A 38 3.01 4.29 -6.40
C ALA A 38 1.79 4.48 -5.49
N GLU A 39 0.77 3.64 -5.61
CA GLU A 39 -0.42 3.70 -4.77
C GLU A 39 -0.09 3.41 -3.29
N ILE A 40 0.64 2.33 -3.03
CA ILE A 40 1.09 1.96 -1.68
C ILE A 40 2.04 3.03 -1.13
N GLY A 41 2.97 3.52 -1.95
CA GLY A 41 3.91 4.56 -1.55
C GLY A 41 3.23 5.88 -1.18
N SER A 42 2.21 6.29 -1.94
CA SER A 42 1.40 7.47 -1.64
C SER A 42 0.64 7.32 -0.31
N GLU A 43 0.07 6.14 -0.06
CA GLU A 43 -0.62 5.83 1.19
C GLU A 43 0.32 5.90 2.40
N LEU A 44 1.48 5.26 2.29
CA LEU A 44 2.50 5.28 3.35
C LEU A 44 3.01 6.69 3.59
N GLY A 45 3.25 7.47 2.53
CA GLY A 45 3.67 8.88 2.65
C GLY A 45 2.65 9.73 3.41
N PHE A 46 1.36 9.55 3.12
CA PHE A 46 0.28 10.21 3.86
C PHE A 46 0.28 9.82 5.35
N TYR A 47 0.37 8.51 5.65
CA TYR A 47 0.45 8.01 7.01
C TYR A 47 1.66 8.52 7.77
N GLN A 48 2.80 8.60 7.11
CA GLN A 48 4.04 9.08 7.69
C GLN A 48 3.97 10.58 8.00
N GLY A 49 3.33 11.38 7.12
CA GLY A 49 3.01 12.78 7.39
C GLY A 49 2.13 12.95 8.64
N CYS A 50 1.06 12.16 8.76
CA CYS A 50 0.19 12.17 9.93
C CYS A 50 0.94 11.78 11.21
N PHE A 51 1.76 10.72 11.14
CA PHE A 51 2.60 10.29 12.25
C PHE A 51 3.54 11.41 12.70
N PHE A 52 4.23 12.09 11.78
CA PHE A 52 5.13 13.18 12.14
C PHE A 52 4.41 14.30 12.89
N VAL A 53 3.24 14.73 12.40
CA VAL A 53 2.44 15.77 13.08
C VAL A 53 2.05 15.32 14.49
N TRP A 54 1.47 14.12 14.64
CA TRP A 54 1.06 13.62 15.95
C TRP A 54 2.24 13.40 16.90
N HIS A 55 3.37 12.92 16.38
CA HIS A 55 4.57 12.72 17.16
C HIS A 55 5.10 14.06 17.70
N GLN A 56 5.17 15.09 16.87
CA GLN A 56 5.56 16.44 17.30
C GLN A 56 4.57 17.01 18.33
N MET A 57 3.25 16.89 18.09
CA MET A 57 2.23 17.34 19.05
C MET A 57 2.41 16.72 20.43
N LEU A 58 2.79 15.44 20.52
CA LEU A 58 3.01 14.74 21.79
C LEU A 58 4.26 15.22 22.54
N GLN A 59 5.22 15.85 21.85
CA GLN A 59 6.44 16.41 22.44
C GLN A 59 6.23 17.83 22.99
N HIS A 60 5.21 18.55 22.55
CA HIS A 60 4.91 19.91 22.99
C HIS A 60 3.77 19.92 24.02
N GLU A 61 4.03 20.30 25.27
CA GLU A 61 3.03 20.24 26.37
C GLU A 61 1.72 21.00 26.05
N GLU A 62 1.80 22.11 25.31
CA GLU A 62 0.61 22.88 24.88
C GLU A 62 -0.30 22.09 23.92
N LEU A 63 0.30 21.29 23.04
CA LEU A 63 -0.39 20.53 22.00
C LEU A 63 -0.73 19.11 22.43
N LYS A 64 0.01 18.57 23.41
CA LYS A 64 -0.15 17.21 23.94
C LYS A 64 -1.56 16.95 24.45
N SER A 65 -2.21 17.96 25.03
CA SER A 65 -3.61 17.88 25.50
C SER A 65 -4.64 17.71 24.37
N LYS A 66 -4.27 18.00 23.10
CA LYS A 66 -5.13 17.84 21.93
C LYS A 66 -5.24 16.39 21.46
N LEU A 67 -4.30 15.52 21.87
CA LEU A 67 -4.37 14.09 21.63
C LEU A 67 -4.69 13.34 22.93
N PRO A 68 -5.68 12.45 22.94
CA PRO A 68 -5.96 11.63 24.11
C PRO A 68 -4.75 10.79 24.51
N GLY A 69 -4.48 10.60 25.80
CA GLY A 69 -3.35 9.77 26.26
C GLY A 69 -3.36 8.33 25.72
N ARG A 70 -4.56 7.77 25.47
CA ARG A 70 -4.74 6.48 24.79
C ARG A 70 -4.26 6.49 23.33
N ALA A 71 -4.35 7.62 22.65
CA ALA A 71 -3.84 7.80 21.29
C ALA A 71 -2.31 7.86 21.26
N ALA A 72 -1.66 8.42 22.28
CA ALA A 72 -0.20 8.54 22.34
C ALA A 72 0.52 7.17 22.22
N LYS A 73 0.05 6.16 22.94
CA LYS A 73 0.58 4.79 22.83
C LYS A 73 0.37 4.21 21.43
N SER A 74 -0.80 4.46 20.83
CA SER A 74 -1.10 4.02 19.48
C SER A 74 -0.21 4.70 18.44
N VAL A 75 0.03 6.01 18.57
CA VAL A 75 0.95 6.78 17.70
C VAL A 75 2.38 6.24 17.78
N ALA A 76 2.88 5.90 18.97
CA ALA A 76 4.22 5.31 19.11
C ALA A 76 4.34 3.96 18.37
N SER A 77 3.38 3.05 18.58
CA SER A 77 3.39 1.76 17.86
C SER A 77 3.15 1.90 16.36
N PHE A 78 2.44 2.96 15.93
CA PHE A 78 2.24 3.26 14.51
C PHE A 78 3.55 3.67 13.85
N GLY A 79 4.34 4.54 14.50
CA GLY A 79 5.69 4.87 14.06
C GLY A 79 6.60 3.65 13.96
N ALA A 80 6.50 2.71 14.90
CA ALA A 80 7.27 1.46 14.84
C ALA A 80 6.89 0.59 13.63
N LEU A 81 5.59 0.46 13.31
CA LEU A 81 5.14 -0.25 12.11
C LEU A 81 5.64 0.44 10.83
N LEU A 82 5.49 1.77 10.75
CA LEU A 82 5.96 2.55 9.59
C LEU A 82 7.48 2.48 9.40
N GLY A 83 8.25 2.41 10.48
CA GLY A 83 9.71 2.38 10.42
C GLY A 83 10.31 1.03 10.04
N VAL A 84 9.55 -0.06 10.16
CA VAL A 84 10.00 -1.42 9.81
C VAL A 84 9.46 -1.87 8.45
N PHE A 85 8.40 -1.22 7.95
CA PHE A 85 7.77 -1.60 6.69
C PHE A 85 8.72 -1.46 5.50
N GLU A 86 8.81 -2.50 4.67
CA GLU A 86 9.64 -2.52 3.47
C GLU A 86 8.82 -2.93 2.23
N LEU A 87 8.73 -2.03 1.25
CA LEU A 87 8.10 -2.31 -0.03
C LEU A 87 9.04 -3.14 -0.91
N LYS A 88 8.98 -4.47 -0.78
CA LYS A 88 9.81 -5.41 -1.56
C LYS A 88 9.02 -6.09 -2.67
N ASN A 89 7.98 -6.83 -2.30
CA ASN A 89 7.19 -7.62 -3.23
C ASN A 89 5.71 -7.51 -2.88
N VAL A 90 4.89 -7.05 -3.82
CA VAL A 90 3.47 -6.78 -3.60
C VAL A 90 2.62 -8.05 -3.50
N VAL A 91 3.14 -9.18 -3.98
CA VAL A 91 2.50 -10.50 -3.81
C VAL A 91 2.98 -11.25 -2.57
N ASP A 92 3.84 -10.65 -1.74
CA ASP A 92 4.22 -11.23 -0.45
C ASP A 92 3.09 -11.04 0.57
N GLU A 93 2.52 -12.14 1.03
CA GLU A 93 1.44 -12.13 2.03
C GLU A 93 1.87 -11.40 3.30
N ASP A 94 3.13 -11.52 3.74
CA ASP A 94 3.61 -10.88 4.96
C ASP A 94 3.59 -9.35 4.82
N MET A 95 4.05 -8.83 3.67
CA MET A 95 4.01 -7.39 3.39
C MET A 95 2.58 -6.86 3.35
N VAL A 96 1.67 -7.60 2.70
CA VAL A 96 0.24 -7.24 2.67
C VAL A 96 -0.34 -7.20 4.08
N GLN A 97 -0.01 -8.17 4.94
CA GLN A 97 -0.45 -8.17 6.33
C GLN A 97 0.13 -6.98 7.14
N GLU A 98 1.38 -6.61 6.91
CA GLU A 98 1.99 -5.43 7.53
C GLU A 98 1.29 -4.13 7.11
N LEU A 99 0.99 -3.98 5.82
CA LEU A 99 0.25 -2.83 5.30
C LEU A 99 -1.16 -2.75 5.92
N LEU A 100 -1.87 -3.87 6.03
CA LEU A 100 -3.17 -3.94 6.70
C LEU A 100 -3.07 -3.57 8.19
N ARG A 101 -2.00 -3.97 8.88
CA ARG A 101 -1.74 -3.58 10.28
C ARG A 101 -1.53 -2.07 10.39
N ILE A 102 -0.78 -1.45 9.48
CA ILE A 102 -0.58 0.01 9.41
C ILE A 102 -1.94 0.71 9.23
N ARG A 103 -2.72 0.31 8.23
CA ARG A 103 -4.07 0.84 7.96
C ARG A 103 -4.99 0.73 9.18
N ALA A 104 -5.04 -0.44 9.82
CA ALA A 104 -5.85 -0.66 11.02
C ALA A 104 -5.40 0.25 12.18
N LYS A 105 -4.09 0.40 12.37
CA LYS A 105 -3.54 1.27 13.42
C LYS A 105 -3.89 2.74 13.19
N PHE A 106 -3.81 3.21 11.94
CA PHE A 106 -4.24 4.55 11.56
C PHE A 106 -5.72 4.78 11.90
N LYS A 107 -6.60 3.85 11.50
CA LYS A 107 -8.05 3.90 11.80
C LYS A 107 -8.35 3.92 13.31
N VAL A 108 -7.55 3.23 14.11
CA VAL A 108 -7.63 3.31 15.58
C VAL A 108 -7.25 4.71 16.07
N ILE A 109 -6.15 5.29 15.60
CA ILE A 109 -5.71 6.63 16.06
C ILE A 109 -6.76 7.69 15.72
N THR A 110 -7.27 7.71 14.48
CA THR A 110 -8.27 8.68 14.05
C THR A 110 -9.59 8.51 14.82
N ALA A 111 -10.00 7.28 15.15
CA ALA A 111 -11.13 7.04 16.02
C ALA A 111 -10.92 7.58 17.45
N LEU A 112 -9.73 7.38 18.02
CA LEU A 112 -9.42 7.86 19.37
C LEU A 112 -9.40 9.39 19.41
N ALA A 113 -8.89 10.04 18.35
CA ALA A 113 -8.77 11.48 18.21
C ALA A 113 -10.04 12.19 17.70
N GLY A 114 -11.09 11.45 17.36
CA GLY A 114 -12.33 12.04 16.82
C GLY A 114 -12.22 12.55 15.37
N LEU A 115 -11.28 11.99 14.60
CA LEU A 115 -10.97 12.39 13.22
C LEU A 115 -11.40 11.36 12.17
N ARG A 116 -12.19 10.35 12.54
CA ARG A 116 -12.54 9.21 11.67
C ARG A 116 -13.17 9.62 10.33
N GLU A 117 -13.95 10.70 10.33
CA GLU A 117 -14.66 11.19 9.13
C GLU A 117 -13.93 12.31 8.40
N SER A 118 -12.94 12.94 9.03
CA SER A 118 -12.25 14.13 8.50
C SER A 118 -10.82 13.85 8.04
N LEU A 119 -10.18 12.80 8.57
CA LEU A 119 -8.82 12.41 8.21
C LEU A 119 -8.79 10.97 7.69
N VAL A 120 -8.83 10.87 6.36
CA VAL A 120 -8.81 9.62 5.60
C VAL A 120 -7.78 9.72 4.47
N TYR A 121 -7.26 8.58 4.03
CA TYR A 121 -6.37 8.55 2.87
C TYR A 121 -7.14 8.68 1.56
N SER A 122 -8.21 7.90 1.37
CA SER A 122 -9.00 7.89 0.13
C SER A 122 -10.50 8.08 0.35
N GLN A 123 -11.18 8.48 -0.72
CA GLN A 123 -12.65 8.61 -0.75
C GLN A 123 -13.36 7.25 -0.62
N GLU A 124 -12.72 6.16 -1.03
CA GLU A 124 -13.20 4.80 -0.79
C GLU A 124 -13.18 4.43 0.69
N ASP A 125 -12.14 4.82 1.43
CA ASP A 125 -12.09 4.63 2.88
C ASP A 125 -13.23 5.37 3.61
N LEU A 126 -13.60 6.57 3.13
CA LEU A 126 -14.77 7.30 3.65
C LEU A 126 -16.07 6.55 3.41
N ASN A 127 -16.25 5.96 2.22
CA ASN A 127 -17.47 5.25 1.86
C ASN A 127 -17.59 3.92 2.62
N ALA A 128 -16.49 3.21 2.82
CA ALA A 128 -16.45 2.00 3.64
C ALA A 128 -16.85 2.28 5.10
N HIS A 129 -16.40 3.39 5.68
CA HIS A 129 -16.76 3.77 7.05
C HIS A 129 -18.24 4.18 7.21
N LYS A 130 -18.83 4.88 6.23
CA LYS A 130 -20.26 5.25 6.26
C LYS A 130 -21.18 4.02 6.16
N ASN A 131 -20.77 3.00 5.40
CA ASN A 131 -21.58 1.80 5.17
C ASN A 131 -21.48 0.75 6.31
N MET A 132 -20.59 0.93 7.29
CA MET A 132 -20.47 0.05 8.47
C MET A 132 -21.27 0.55 9.69
N SER A 133 -22.00 1.65 9.56
CA SER A 133 -22.95 2.11 10.58
C SER A 133 -24.25 1.31 10.47
N PHE A 134 -24.40 0.28 11.32
CA PHE A 134 -25.71 -0.32 11.63
C PHE A 134 -26.51 0.58 12.58
#